data_AF-A0A187NDX5-F1
#
_entry.id   AF-A0A187NDX5-F1
#
_cell.length_a   1.000
_cell.length_b   1.000
_cell.length_c   1.000
_cell.angle_alpha   90.00
_cell.angle_beta   90.00
_cell.angle_gamma   90.00
#
_symmetry.space_group_name_H-M   'P 1'
#
loop_
_entity.id
_entity.type
_entity.pdbx_description
1 polymer ?
#
loop_
_entity_poly.entity_id
_entity_poly.type
_entity_poly.pdbx_seq_one_letter_code
_entity_poly.pdbx_strand_id
1 'polypeptide(L)'
;MKTARAIYEASDAFADLEYEPATWSLAQDHFASDFQRKRSEQTALAQLRRVAASLPGDRTALIRLAKDRANVLNDVAPLVPSPQVFATHTPGVVVAERRALRGFAAWVDWIRPELVVATAARAWNDIDRTPPRNSVIHIAAALATSDLAEWVEQMSPARDPVSAFRVEGPAGPIFEVGRGTHRVHAARLFGFPLLALVRPAGLPVAVRPADREISAVWSGLRDRGLLEAEVSNDDWWYVRSTVGEWMLASPPVATQINAAYERLYPGALSEATGLTVTELTSPEHWKRALVGRGSWWRRARHHGDPSPGHRRPCANRS
;
A
#
# COMPACT_ATOMS: atom_id res chain seq x y z
N MET A 1 34.73 -4.55 -26.98
CA MET A 1 34.26 -3.79 -25.78
C MET A 1 33.52 -2.56 -26.28
N LYS A 2 32.18 -2.57 -26.22
CA LYS A 2 31.35 -1.40 -26.51
C LYS A 2 30.86 -0.84 -25.18
N THR A 3 31.34 0.34 -24.82
CA THR A 3 30.94 1.11 -23.65
C THR A 3 29.47 1.49 -23.81
N ALA A 4 28.61 0.99 -22.90
CA ALA A 4 27.22 1.41 -22.84
C ALA A 4 27.19 2.87 -22.37
N ARG A 5 26.80 3.76 -23.28
CA ARG A 5 26.56 5.18 -23.00
C ARG A 5 25.30 5.25 -22.13
N ALA A 6 25.42 5.68 -20.88
CA ALA A 6 24.26 5.98 -20.03
C ALA A 6 23.47 7.12 -20.71
N ILE A 7 22.21 6.86 -21.06
CA ILE A 7 21.35 7.82 -21.79
C ILE A 7 20.54 8.70 -20.81
N TYR A 8 20.54 8.39 -19.52
CA TYR A 8 19.87 9.19 -18.51
C TYR A 8 20.73 9.29 -17.25
N GLU A 9 21.19 10.50 -16.96
CA GLU A 9 21.73 10.90 -15.67
C GLU A 9 20.56 11.60 -14.96
N ALA A 10 20.09 11.06 -13.84
CA ALA A 10 19.07 11.73 -13.04
C ALA A 10 19.70 13.02 -12.50
N SER A 11 19.24 14.16 -13.00
CA SER A 11 19.66 15.46 -12.51
C SER A 11 19.04 15.68 -11.13
N ASP A 12 19.87 15.76 -10.10
CA ASP A 12 19.48 16.29 -8.79
C ASP A 12 19.29 17.82 -8.81
N ALA A 13 19.41 18.47 -9.98
CA ALA A 13 19.30 19.91 -10.14
C ALA A 13 17.85 20.40 -10.38
N PHE A 14 16.86 19.76 -9.78
CA PHE A 14 15.56 20.41 -9.61
C PHE A 14 15.67 21.30 -8.38
N ALA A 15 15.50 22.61 -8.56
CA ALA A 15 15.26 23.48 -7.42
C ALA A 15 14.07 22.91 -6.64
N ASP A 16 14.31 22.65 -5.36
CA ASP A 16 13.32 22.21 -4.39
C ASP A 16 12.02 22.99 -4.61
N LEU A 17 10.91 22.30 -4.96
CA LEU A 17 9.60 22.95 -4.93
C LEU A 17 9.30 23.18 -3.45
N GLU A 18 9.39 24.45 -3.03
CA GLU A 18 8.94 24.87 -1.72
C GLU A 18 7.51 24.34 -1.51
N TYR A 19 7.27 23.74 -0.33
CA TYR A 19 5.93 23.28 0.02
C TYR A 19 5.02 24.51 0.18
N GLU A 20 4.30 24.87 -0.88
CA GLU A 20 3.33 25.96 -0.84
C GLU A 20 1.91 25.38 -0.82
N PRO A 21 1.18 25.46 0.32
CA PRO A 21 -0.21 25.01 0.41
C PRO A 21 -1.14 25.63 -0.64
N ALA A 22 -0.79 26.81 -1.18
CA ALA A 22 -1.53 27.47 -2.25
C ALA A 22 -1.48 26.69 -3.58
N THR A 23 -0.34 26.08 -3.91
CA THR A 23 -0.20 25.21 -5.10
C THR A 23 -1.12 23.98 -5.01
N TRP A 24 -1.34 23.47 -3.80
CA TRP A 24 -2.30 22.40 -3.54
C TRP A 24 -3.75 22.81 -3.76
N SER A 25 -4.11 24.05 -3.44
CA SER A 25 -5.46 24.57 -3.72
C SER A 25 -5.70 24.75 -5.22
N LEU A 26 -4.66 25.16 -5.98
CA LEU A 26 -4.74 25.29 -7.43
C LEU A 26 -4.87 23.93 -8.13
N ALA A 27 -4.22 22.88 -7.61
CA ALA A 27 -4.31 21.52 -8.15
C ALA A 27 -5.72 20.90 -8.06
N GLN A 28 -6.59 21.37 -7.16
CA GLN A 28 -7.92 20.76 -6.97
C GLN A 28 -8.88 21.03 -8.14
N ASP A 29 -8.83 22.23 -8.73
CA ASP A 29 -9.67 22.57 -9.89
C ASP A 29 -9.29 21.74 -11.13
N HIS A 30 -8.03 21.31 -11.23
CA HIS A 30 -7.56 20.46 -12.32
C HIS A 30 -8.22 19.06 -12.35
N PHE A 31 -8.78 18.58 -11.24
CA PHE A 31 -9.42 17.27 -11.18
C PHE A 31 -10.95 17.32 -11.31
N ALA A 32 -11.56 18.51 -11.41
CA ALA A 32 -13.02 18.64 -11.46
C ALA A 32 -13.64 17.89 -12.66
N SER A 33 -13.02 18.00 -13.84
CA SER A 33 -13.44 17.29 -15.05
C SER A 33 -13.26 15.77 -14.92
N ASP A 34 -12.19 15.32 -14.26
CA ASP A 34 -11.94 13.91 -13.99
C ASP A 34 -12.95 13.32 -13.00
N PHE A 35 -13.31 14.06 -11.95
CA PHE A 35 -14.42 13.68 -11.08
C PHE A 35 -15.70 13.55 -11.87
N GLN A 36 -16.08 14.56 -12.66
CA GLN A 36 -17.29 14.52 -13.48
C GLN A 36 -17.30 13.29 -14.41
N ARG A 37 -16.19 13.03 -15.11
CA ARG A 37 -16.04 11.87 -15.99
C ARG A 37 -16.18 10.54 -15.23
N LYS A 38 -15.46 10.38 -14.11
CA LYS A 38 -15.48 9.14 -13.32
C LYS A 38 -16.84 8.87 -12.68
N ARG A 39 -17.60 9.90 -12.30
CA ARG A 39 -18.96 9.75 -11.75
C ARG A 39 -19.94 9.14 -12.77
N SER A 40 -19.69 9.28 -14.06
CA SER A 40 -20.51 8.72 -15.13
C SER A 40 -20.14 7.28 -15.53
N GLU A 41 -19.13 6.66 -14.91
CA GLU A 41 -18.70 5.30 -15.26
C GLU A 41 -19.78 4.25 -14.92
N GLN A 42 -20.34 3.63 -15.96
CA GLN A 42 -21.49 2.72 -15.82
C GLN A 42 -21.21 1.48 -14.97
N THR A 43 -19.99 0.95 -15.01
CA THR A 43 -19.60 -0.23 -14.21
C THR A 43 -19.71 0.06 -12.71
N ALA A 44 -19.19 1.20 -12.25
CA ALA A 44 -19.26 1.61 -10.85
C ALA A 44 -20.71 1.92 -10.43
N LEU A 45 -21.45 2.66 -11.28
CA LEU A 45 -22.87 2.97 -11.02
C LEU A 45 -23.74 1.71 -10.95
N ALA A 46 -23.49 0.71 -11.80
CA ALA A 46 -24.20 -0.57 -11.75
C ALA A 46 -23.89 -1.35 -10.47
N GLN A 47 -22.64 -1.31 -9.98
CA GLN A 47 -22.30 -1.91 -8.69
C GLN A 47 -23.01 -1.18 -7.54
N LEU A 48 -23.02 0.15 -7.54
CA LEU A 48 -23.71 0.95 -6.53
C LEU A 48 -25.22 0.65 -6.48
N ARG A 49 -25.89 0.55 -7.63
CA ARG A 49 -27.32 0.17 -7.69
C ARG A 49 -27.58 -1.23 -7.13
N ARG A 50 -26.71 -2.20 -7.43
CA ARG A 50 -26.80 -3.56 -6.88
C ARG A 50 -26.65 -3.56 -5.36
N VAL A 51 -25.70 -2.81 -4.84
CA VAL A 51 -25.51 -2.67 -3.39
C VAL A 51 -26.72 -2.00 -2.77
N ALA A 52 -27.19 -0.87 -3.31
CA ALA A 52 -28.37 -0.14 -2.84
C ALA A 52 -29.60 -1.05 -2.71
N ALA A 53 -29.87 -1.87 -3.72
CA ALA A 53 -31.00 -2.81 -3.72
C ALA A 53 -30.86 -3.95 -2.69
N SER A 54 -29.64 -4.23 -2.21
CA SER A 54 -29.37 -5.26 -1.22
C SER A 54 -29.38 -4.75 0.23
N LEU A 55 -29.41 -3.43 0.44
CA LEU A 55 -29.36 -2.84 1.76
C LEU A 55 -30.72 -2.94 2.48
N PRO A 56 -30.74 -3.24 3.79
CA PRO A 56 -31.96 -3.14 4.58
C PRO A 56 -32.53 -1.73 4.55
N GLY A 57 -33.85 -1.61 4.35
CA GLY A 57 -34.55 -0.32 4.44
C GLY A 57 -34.75 0.18 5.87
N ASP A 58 -34.71 -0.72 6.86
CA ASP A 58 -34.82 -0.36 8.28
C ASP A 58 -33.46 0.05 8.86
N ARG A 59 -33.46 1.16 9.61
CA ARG A 59 -32.26 1.71 10.22
C ARG A 59 -31.67 0.79 11.28
N THR A 60 -32.49 0.10 12.07
CA THR A 60 -32.01 -0.80 13.12
C THR A 60 -31.31 -2.01 12.50
N ALA A 61 -31.87 -2.55 11.41
CA ALA A 61 -31.27 -3.60 10.62
C ALA A 61 -29.93 -3.16 10.00
N LEU A 62 -29.83 -1.93 9.46
CA LEU A 62 -28.56 -1.38 8.96
C LEU A 62 -27.49 -1.26 10.06
N ILE A 63 -27.86 -0.79 11.25
CA ILE A 63 -26.93 -0.71 12.40
C ILE A 63 -26.42 -2.09 12.78
N ARG A 64 -27.32 -3.08 12.87
CA ARG A 64 -26.95 -4.46 13.18
C ARG A 64 -26.03 -5.04 12.12
N LEU A 65 -26.37 -4.87 10.84
CA LEU A 65 -25.56 -5.34 9.72
C LEU A 65 -24.15 -4.74 9.74
N ALA A 66 -24.03 -3.42 9.98
CA ALA A 66 -22.74 -2.75 10.07
C ALA A 66 -21.88 -3.30 11.22
N LYS A 67 -22.49 -3.52 12.41
CA LYS A 67 -21.79 -4.09 13.57
C LYS A 67 -21.33 -5.53 13.28
N ASP A 68 -22.21 -6.37 12.76
CA ASP A 68 -21.91 -7.78 12.47
C ASP A 68 -20.77 -7.87 11.44
N ARG A 69 -20.82 -7.07 10.37
CA ARG A 69 -19.75 -7.01 9.35
C ARG A 69 -18.46 -6.43 9.88
N ALA A 70 -18.51 -5.41 10.75
CA ALA A 70 -17.32 -4.84 11.37
C ALA A 70 -16.61 -5.84 12.26
N ASN A 71 -17.35 -6.60 13.08
CA ASN A 71 -16.78 -7.65 13.92
C ASN A 71 -16.05 -8.69 13.07
N VAL A 72 -16.71 -9.24 12.04
CA VAL A 72 -16.08 -10.21 11.13
C VAL A 72 -14.85 -9.61 10.45
N LEU A 73 -14.92 -8.38 9.94
CA LEU A 73 -13.79 -7.74 9.27
C LEU A 73 -12.62 -7.47 10.20
N ASN A 74 -12.86 -7.07 11.44
CA ASN A 74 -11.80 -6.86 12.42
C ASN A 74 -11.09 -8.16 12.79
N ASP A 75 -11.77 -9.30 12.69
CA ASP A 75 -11.16 -10.62 12.91
C ASP A 75 -10.35 -11.10 11.68
N VAL A 76 -10.91 -11.00 10.47
CA VAL A 76 -10.31 -11.62 9.26
C VAL A 76 -9.45 -10.68 8.42
N ALA A 77 -9.71 -9.37 8.49
CA ALA A 77 -9.02 -8.35 7.72
C ALA A 77 -8.92 -7.02 8.50
N PRO A 78 -8.28 -7.02 9.69
CA PRO A 78 -8.13 -5.82 10.51
C PRO A 78 -7.38 -4.72 9.76
N LEU A 79 -7.61 -3.47 10.19
CA LEU A 79 -6.78 -2.34 9.79
C LEU A 79 -5.34 -2.57 10.26
N VAL A 80 -4.39 -2.18 9.43
CA VAL A 80 -2.95 -2.23 9.73
C VAL A 80 -2.40 -0.81 9.94
N PRO A 81 -1.22 -0.66 10.58
CA PRO A 81 -0.51 0.60 10.60
C PRO A 81 -0.26 1.14 9.18
N SER A 82 0.00 2.44 9.07
CA SER A 82 0.26 3.09 7.79
C SER A 82 1.38 2.38 7.01
N PRO A 83 1.13 1.98 5.76
CA PRO A 83 2.16 1.41 4.87
C PRO A 83 3.09 2.48 4.26
N GLN A 84 2.83 3.78 4.47
CA GLN A 84 3.53 4.88 3.81
C GLN A 84 4.82 5.30 4.53
N VAL A 85 5.87 4.47 4.47
CA VAL A 85 7.11 4.69 5.22
C VAL A 85 7.80 6.02 4.92
N PHE A 86 7.79 6.47 3.67
CA PHE A 86 8.47 7.72 3.31
C PHE A 86 7.66 8.98 3.63
N ALA A 87 6.37 8.86 3.99
CA ALA A 87 5.45 9.99 4.11
C ALA A 87 4.90 10.24 5.50
N THR A 88 4.97 9.26 6.39
CA THR A 88 4.48 9.38 7.76
C THR A 88 5.53 8.94 8.76
N HIS A 89 5.23 9.15 10.04
CA HIS A 89 5.96 8.48 11.09
C HIS A 89 5.62 6.98 11.07
N THR A 90 6.61 6.15 10.78
CA THR A 90 6.50 4.68 10.84
C THR A 90 7.45 4.13 11.89
N PRO A 91 6.97 3.30 12.85
CA PRO A 91 7.84 2.68 13.83
C PRO A 91 9.01 1.93 13.18
N GLY A 92 10.22 2.17 13.68
CA GLY A 92 11.46 1.59 13.14
C GLY A 92 12.16 2.45 12.09
N VAL A 93 11.53 3.52 11.59
CA VAL A 93 12.10 4.35 10.52
C VAL A 93 12.18 5.81 10.93
N VAL A 94 13.35 6.40 10.76
CA VAL A 94 13.57 7.84 10.86
C VAL A 94 13.61 8.40 9.44
N VAL A 95 12.69 9.30 9.13
CA VAL A 95 12.60 9.96 7.81
C VAL A 95 13.33 11.30 7.91
N ALA A 96 14.20 11.61 6.95
CA ALA A 96 14.81 12.92 6.86
C ALA A 96 13.71 14.00 6.68
N GLU A 97 13.93 15.19 7.26
CA GLU A 97 13.01 16.31 7.06
C GLU A 97 12.79 16.55 5.56
N ARG A 98 11.52 16.58 5.15
CA ARG A 98 11.13 16.91 3.79
C ARG A 98 11.35 18.41 3.57
N ARG A 99 12.57 18.78 3.17
CA ARG A 99 12.89 20.16 2.83
C ARG A 99 12.21 20.62 1.53
N ALA A 100 11.75 19.69 0.69
CA ALA A 100 11.05 19.99 -0.55
C ALA A 100 10.13 18.88 -1.04
N LEU A 101 9.09 19.27 -1.79
CA LEU A 101 8.29 18.35 -2.61
C LEU A 101 9.07 18.06 -3.90
N ARG A 102 9.56 16.82 -4.07
CA ARG A 102 10.27 16.42 -5.30
C ARG A 102 9.36 16.23 -6.52
N GLY A 103 8.04 16.25 -6.31
CA GLY A 103 7.01 16.06 -7.33
C GLY A 103 5.70 15.59 -6.70
N PHE A 104 4.61 15.76 -7.45
CA PHE A 104 3.29 15.29 -7.06
C PHE A 104 2.60 14.66 -8.27
N ALA A 105 1.89 13.56 -8.03
CA ALA A 105 0.96 12.97 -8.98
C ALA A 105 -0.34 12.65 -8.25
N ALA A 106 -1.47 12.88 -8.91
CA ALA A 106 -2.75 12.35 -8.47
C ALA A 106 -3.67 12.16 -9.66
N TRP A 107 -4.68 11.33 -9.47
CA TRP A 107 -5.74 11.11 -10.44
C TRP A 107 -7.01 10.69 -9.70
N VAL A 108 -8.16 10.84 -10.36
CA VAL A 108 -9.43 10.39 -9.79
C VAL A 108 -9.70 8.96 -10.24
N ASP A 109 -10.06 8.08 -9.31
CA ASP A 109 -10.44 6.71 -9.65
C ASP A 109 -11.42 6.07 -8.67
N TRP A 110 -12.08 5.01 -9.13
CA TRP A 110 -12.89 4.13 -8.29
C TRP A 110 -12.01 3.06 -7.65
N ILE A 111 -11.92 3.08 -6.33
CA ILE A 111 -11.14 2.14 -5.54
C ILE A 111 -12.06 1.04 -5.03
N ARG A 112 -11.62 -0.21 -5.21
CA ARG A 112 -12.21 -1.37 -4.54
C ARG A 112 -11.95 -1.26 -3.04
N PRO A 113 -12.98 -1.25 -2.17
CA PRO A 113 -12.78 -1.03 -0.75
C PRO A 113 -11.93 -2.13 -0.10
N GLU A 114 -11.85 -3.32 -0.70
CA GLU A 114 -10.98 -4.42 -0.26
C GLU A 114 -9.50 -4.06 -0.25
N LEU A 115 -9.07 -3.18 -1.14
CA LEU A 115 -7.66 -2.79 -1.23
C LEU A 115 -7.25 -1.77 -0.17
N VAL A 116 -8.21 -1.21 0.58
CA VAL A 116 -7.90 -0.29 1.67
C VAL A 116 -7.59 -1.08 2.93
N VAL A 117 -6.35 -0.94 3.41
CA VAL A 117 -5.83 -1.69 4.57
C VAL A 117 -5.58 -0.79 5.78
N ALA A 118 -5.48 0.52 5.59
CA ALA A 118 -5.20 1.48 6.65
C ALA A 118 -6.10 2.73 6.55
N THR A 119 -6.48 3.26 7.69
CA THR A 119 -7.16 4.56 7.84
C THR A 119 -6.69 5.22 9.14
N ALA A 120 -7.17 6.42 9.44
CA ALA A 120 -6.92 7.06 10.74
C ALA A 120 -7.56 6.34 11.95
N ALA A 121 -8.47 5.38 11.71
CA ALA A 121 -9.11 4.60 12.77
C ALA A 121 -8.26 3.38 13.18
N ARG A 122 -8.48 2.88 14.40
CA ARG A 122 -7.79 1.67 14.90
C ARG A 122 -8.47 0.38 14.47
N ALA A 123 -9.78 0.40 14.25
CA ALA A 123 -10.56 -0.75 13.83
C ALA A 123 -11.70 -0.32 12.90
N TRP A 124 -12.21 -1.26 12.10
CA TRP A 124 -13.37 -1.02 11.26
C TRP A 124 -14.58 -0.67 12.11
N ASN A 125 -15.33 0.33 11.66
CA ASN A 125 -16.49 0.92 12.34
C ASN A 125 -16.23 1.51 13.74
N ASP A 126 -14.98 1.61 14.18
CA ASP A 126 -14.58 2.28 15.43
C ASP A 126 -13.88 3.61 15.10
N ILE A 127 -14.69 4.67 14.97
CA ILE A 127 -14.19 6.00 14.60
C ILE A 127 -14.30 6.90 15.81
N ASP A 128 -13.16 7.21 16.41
CA ASP A 128 -13.05 8.02 17.62
C ASP A 128 -13.58 9.44 17.39
N ARG A 129 -14.78 9.71 17.94
CA ARG A 129 -15.46 11.00 17.90
C ARG A 129 -16.33 11.16 19.14
N THR A 130 -16.28 12.36 19.73
CA THR A 130 -17.13 12.77 20.83
C THR A 130 -17.99 13.96 20.38
N PRO A 131 -19.33 13.80 20.23
CA PRO A 131 -20.11 12.57 20.39
C PRO A 131 -19.96 11.60 19.20
N PRO A 132 -20.22 10.29 19.40
CA PRO A 132 -20.21 9.31 18.31
C PRO A 132 -21.18 9.69 17.19
N ARG A 133 -20.72 9.62 15.94
CA ARG A 133 -21.55 9.92 14.76
C ARG A 133 -21.98 8.63 14.06
N ASN A 134 -23.26 8.53 13.72
CA ASN A 134 -23.83 7.44 12.92
C ASN A 134 -23.58 7.61 11.41
N SER A 135 -22.54 8.35 10.99
CA SER A 135 -22.35 8.72 9.59
C SER A 135 -22.15 7.53 8.66
N VAL A 136 -21.52 6.45 9.13
CA VAL A 136 -21.38 5.20 8.35
C VAL A 136 -22.74 4.63 7.95
N ILE A 137 -23.70 4.64 8.89
CA ILE A 137 -25.07 4.18 8.67
C ILE A 137 -25.84 5.15 7.78
N HIS A 138 -25.65 6.46 7.99
CA HIS A 138 -26.29 7.49 7.16
C HIS A 138 -25.86 7.41 5.69
N ILE A 139 -24.57 7.16 5.44
CA ILE A 139 -24.05 7.00 4.07
C ILE A 139 -24.74 5.83 3.36
N ALA A 140 -24.85 4.68 4.05
CA ALA A 140 -25.49 3.49 3.49
C ALA A 140 -27.00 3.67 3.29
N ALA A 141 -27.69 4.28 4.26
CA ALA A 141 -29.11 4.58 4.12
C ALA A 141 -29.36 5.53 2.93
N ALA A 142 -28.56 6.59 2.79
CA ALA A 142 -28.67 7.53 1.68
C ALA A 142 -28.42 6.86 0.32
N LEU A 143 -27.53 5.86 0.23
CA LEU A 143 -27.31 5.12 -1.02
C LEU A 143 -28.59 4.41 -1.50
N ALA A 144 -29.43 3.96 -0.58
CA ALA A 144 -30.68 3.27 -0.89
C ALA A 144 -31.85 4.22 -1.21
N THR A 145 -31.80 5.48 -0.76
CA THR A 145 -32.96 6.39 -0.82
C THR A 145 -32.76 7.64 -1.67
N SER A 146 -31.53 8.09 -1.87
CA SER A 146 -31.21 9.31 -2.60
C SER A 146 -31.09 9.07 -4.10
N ASP A 147 -31.14 10.14 -4.90
CA ASP A 147 -30.66 10.07 -6.28
C ASP A 147 -29.19 9.63 -6.31
N LEU A 148 -28.87 8.67 -7.18
CA LEU A 148 -27.54 8.07 -7.21
C LEU A 148 -26.46 9.06 -7.64
N ALA A 149 -26.75 9.96 -8.58
CA ALA A 149 -25.77 10.93 -9.04
C ALA A 149 -25.46 11.94 -7.92
N GLU A 150 -26.49 12.40 -7.21
CA GLU A 150 -26.34 13.25 -6.03
C GLU A 150 -25.55 12.55 -4.92
N TRP A 151 -25.87 11.28 -4.64
CA TRP A 151 -25.15 10.51 -3.62
C TRP A 151 -23.66 10.35 -3.96
N VAL A 152 -23.34 10.06 -5.22
CA VAL A 152 -21.94 9.93 -5.68
C VAL A 152 -21.20 11.27 -5.55
N GLU A 153 -21.83 12.39 -5.89
CA GLU A 153 -21.25 13.74 -5.68
C GLU A 153 -20.91 13.97 -4.21
N GLN A 154 -21.85 13.66 -3.30
CA GLN A 154 -21.65 13.86 -1.85
C GLN A 154 -20.59 12.93 -1.25
N MET A 155 -20.38 11.75 -1.85
CA MET A 155 -19.37 10.79 -1.39
C MET A 155 -17.93 11.19 -1.73
N SER A 156 -17.72 11.95 -2.80
CA SER A 156 -16.42 12.54 -3.09
C SER A 156 -16.59 13.86 -3.82
N PRO A 157 -16.98 14.94 -3.10
CA PRO A 157 -17.13 16.25 -3.70
C PRO A 157 -15.76 16.79 -4.09
N ALA A 158 -15.70 17.59 -5.17
CA ALA A 158 -14.43 18.10 -5.68
C ALA A 158 -13.62 18.90 -4.63
N ARG A 159 -14.31 19.59 -3.72
CA ARG A 159 -13.69 20.40 -2.65
C ARG A 159 -13.27 19.60 -1.40
N ASP A 160 -13.83 18.40 -1.21
CA ASP A 160 -13.51 17.53 -0.08
C ASP A 160 -13.53 16.06 -0.50
N PRO A 161 -12.66 15.67 -1.45
CA PRO A 161 -12.67 14.31 -1.97
C PRO A 161 -12.14 13.34 -0.92
N VAL A 162 -12.50 12.07 -1.07
CA VAL A 162 -11.76 11.02 -0.38
C VAL A 162 -10.32 11.04 -0.89
N SER A 163 -9.35 11.05 0.02
CA SER A 163 -7.92 11.02 -0.32
C SER A 163 -7.36 9.65 0.00
N ALA A 164 -6.98 8.92 -1.05
CA ALA A 164 -6.40 7.58 -0.94
C ALA A 164 -4.94 7.61 -1.38
N PHE A 165 -4.06 7.14 -0.52
CA PHE A 165 -2.65 6.96 -0.79
C PHE A 165 -2.41 5.53 -1.27
N ARG A 166 -1.88 5.40 -2.48
CA ARG A 166 -1.59 4.16 -3.18
C ARG A 166 -0.15 3.76 -2.90
N VAL A 167 0.02 2.66 -2.17
CA VAL A 167 1.33 2.07 -1.91
C VAL A 167 1.53 0.87 -2.83
N GLU A 168 2.56 0.90 -3.67
CA GLU A 168 2.82 -0.19 -4.60
C GLU A 168 3.45 -1.40 -3.88
N GLY A 169 3.06 -2.59 -4.33
CA GLY A 169 3.67 -3.86 -4.00
C GLY A 169 3.86 -4.73 -5.24
N PRO A 170 4.46 -5.92 -5.12
CA PRO A 170 4.91 -6.70 -6.27
C PRO A 170 3.80 -7.15 -7.24
N ALA A 171 2.59 -7.44 -6.76
CA ALA A 171 1.46 -7.88 -7.59
C ALA A 171 0.39 -6.80 -7.80
N GLY A 172 0.55 -5.64 -7.16
CA GLY A 172 -0.46 -4.58 -7.17
C GLY A 172 -0.46 -3.77 -5.89
N PRO A 173 -1.27 -2.69 -5.85
CA PRO A 173 -1.25 -1.74 -4.76
C PRO A 173 -2.09 -2.17 -3.57
N ILE A 174 -1.78 -1.60 -2.41
CA ILE A 174 -2.66 -1.44 -1.26
C ILE A 174 -2.87 0.05 -0.99
N PHE A 175 -3.93 0.40 -0.26
CA PHE A 175 -4.29 1.79 -0.01
C PHE A 175 -4.41 2.13 1.46
N GLU A 176 -4.00 3.34 1.79
CA GLU A 176 -4.38 4.03 3.01
C GLU A 176 -5.33 5.18 2.69
N VAL A 177 -6.41 5.35 3.45
CA VAL A 177 -7.29 6.52 3.33
C VAL A 177 -7.03 7.49 4.47
N GLY A 178 -6.43 8.63 4.14
CA GLY A 178 -6.15 9.69 5.12
C GLY A 178 -7.35 10.61 5.37
N ARG A 179 -8.06 11.01 4.31
CA ARG A 179 -9.29 11.82 4.42
C ARG A 179 -10.48 11.05 3.84
N GLY A 180 -11.59 11.02 4.58
CA GLY A 180 -12.78 10.26 4.19
C GLY A 180 -13.00 8.95 4.97
N THR A 181 -12.46 8.82 6.19
CA THR A 181 -12.55 7.61 7.04
C THR A 181 -13.97 7.05 7.16
N HIS A 182 -14.99 7.89 7.39
CA HIS A 182 -16.37 7.41 7.47
C HIS A 182 -16.87 6.83 6.13
N ARG A 183 -16.47 7.44 5.01
CA ARG A 183 -16.88 7.04 3.66
C ARG A 183 -16.24 5.71 3.27
N VAL A 184 -14.96 5.50 3.61
CA VAL A 184 -14.30 4.22 3.36
C VAL A 184 -14.75 3.12 4.31
N HIS A 185 -15.06 3.43 5.57
CA HIS A 185 -15.67 2.44 6.48
C HIS A 185 -17.04 2.01 5.94
N ALA A 186 -17.88 2.93 5.48
CA ALA A 186 -19.14 2.57 4.83
C ALA A 186 -18.90 1.73 3.57
N ALA A 187 -17.98 2.12 2.69
CA ALA A 187 -17.64 1.36 1.48
C ALA A 187 -17.20 -0.07 1.82
N ARG A 188 -16.33 -0.23 2.82
CA ARG A 188 -15.83 -1.52 3.28
C ARG A 188 -16.91 -2.40 3.89
N LEU A 189 -17.74 -1.84 4.78
CA LEU A 189 -18.81 -2.59 5.44
C LEU A 189 -19.92 -2.96 4.46
N PHE A 190 -20.23 -2.13 3.48
CA PHE A 190 -21.38 -2.33 2.59
C PHE A 190 -21.01 -2.85 1.19
N GLY A 191 -19.72 -2.96 0.86
CA GLY A 191 -19.23 -3.62 -0.36
C GLY A 191 -19.39 -2.80 -1.64
N PHE A 192 -19.38 -1.46 -1.53
CA PHE A 192 -19.49 -0.57 -2.68
C PHE A 192 -18.14 0.10 -3.04
N PRO A 193 -17.89 0.41 -4.32
CA PRO A 193 -16.65 1.06 -4.74
C PRO A 193 -16.62 2.52 -4.25
N LEU A 194 -15.43 3.04 -3.99
CA LEU A 194 -15.23 4.39 -3.46
C LEU A 194 -14.53 5.26 -4.50
N LEU A 195 -15.19 6.33 -4.94
CA LEU A 195 -14.54 7.34 -5.78
C LEU A 195 -13.59 8.17 -4.91
N ALA A 196 -12.35 8.29 -5.33
CA ALA A 196 -11.33 8.99 -4.57
C ALA A 196 -10.34 9.73 -5.46
N LEU A 197 -9.71 10.75 -4.90
CA LEU A 197 -8.47 11.30 -5.40
C LEU A 197 -7.34 10.37 -4.94
N VAL A 198 -6.81 9.60 -5.87
CA VAL A 198 -5.69 8.68 -5.66
C VAL A 198 -4.39 9.45 -5.76
N ARG A 199 -3.49 9.22 -4.81
CA ARG A 199 -2.14 9.79 -4.74
C ARG A 199 -1.17 8.63 -4.58
N PRO A 200 -0.04 8.55 -5.29
CA PRO A 200 0.98 7.59 -4.90
C PRO A 200 1.47 7.93 -3.49
N ALA A 201 1.89 6.92 -2.75
CA ALA A 201 2.69 7.14 -1.55
C ALA A 201 3.92 7.97 -1.91
N GLY A 202 4.41 8.76 -0.94
CA GLY A 202 5.46 9.73 -1.20
C GLY A 202 6.68 9.11 -1.88
N LEU A 203 7.32 9.87 -2.78
CA LEU A 203 8.58 9.44 -3.38
C LEU A 203 9.61 9.11 -2.30
N PRO A 204 10.52 8.14 -2.54
CA PRO A 204 11.58 7.81 -1.60
C PRO A 204 12.36 9.06 -1.19
N VAL A 205 12.47 9.25 0.11
CA VAL A 205 13.35 10.24 0.74
C VAL A 205 14.43 9.50 1.51
N ALA A 206 15.49 10.21 1.90
CA ALA A 206 16.51 9.62 2.76
C ALA A 206 15.87 9.16 4.09
N VAL A 207 16.16 7.93 4.48
CA VAL A 207 15.66 7.30 5.71
C VAL A 207 16.81 6.68 6.50
N ARG A 208 16.62 6.49 7.80
CA ARG A 208 17.60 5.81 8.66
C ARG A 208 16.86 4.79 9.55
N PRO A 209 17.44 3.61 9.81
CA PRO A 209 16.90 2.71 10.82
C PRO A 209 16.85 3.38 12.20
N ALA A 210 15.77 3.16 12.95
CA ALA A 210 15.64 3.76 14.29
C ALA A 210 16.66 3.23 15.30
N ASP A 211 17.14 2.00 15.10
CA ASP A 211 18.10 1.33 15.98
C ASP A 211 18.93 0.26 15.22
N ARG A 212 19.81 -0.43 15.96
CA ARG A 212 20.70 -1.48 15.41
C ARG A 212 19.95 -2.73 14.95
N GLU A 213 18.81 -3.05 15.56
CA GLU A 213 18.01 -4.22 15.18
C GLU A 213 17.37 -3.98 13.80
N ILE A 214 16.80 -2.79 13.59
CA ILE A 214 16.25 -2.41 12.28
C ILE A 214 17.37 -2.31 11.23
N SER A 215 18.53 -1.74 11.58
CA SER A 215 19.68 -1.67 10.68
C SER A 215 20.13 -3.07 10.21
N ALA A 216 20.13 -4.06 11.11
CA ALA A 216 20.45 -5.45 10.75
C ALA A 216 19.39 -6.07 9.82
N VAL A 217 18.11 -5.78 10.03
CA VAL A 217 17.02 -6.21 9.14
C VAL A 217 17.19 -5.62 7.73
N TRP A 218 17.48 -4.32 7.64
CA TRP A 218 17.69 -3.63 6.35
C TRP A 218 18.92 -4.15 5.61
N SER A 219 20.01 -4.40 6.34
CA SER A 219 21.20 -5.06 5.81
C SER A 219 20.84 -6.44 5.25
N GLY A 220 20.02 -7.21 5.98
CA GLY A 220 19.51 -8.50 5.55
C GLY A 220 18.63 -8.47 4.30
N LEU A 221 17.81 -7.42 4.13
CA LEU A 221 17.04 -7.16 2.91
C LEU A 221 17.98 -6.86 1.73
N ARG A 222 18.98 -6.00 1.96
CA ARG A 222 19.99 -5.63 0.95
C ARG A 222 20.82 -6.82 0.50
N ASP A 223 21.30 -7.65 1.43
CA ASP A 223 22.09 -8.86 1.14
C ASP A 223 21.31 -9.89 0.32
N ARG A 224 19.97 -9.84 0.37
CA ARG A 224 19.05 -10.69 -0.40
C ARG A 224 18.60 -10.04 -1.71
N GLY A 225 19.03 -8.82 -2.01
CA GLY A 225 18.61 -8.07 -3.19
C GLY A 225 17.15 -7.57 -3.12
N LEU A 226 16.55 -7.53 -1.92
CA LEU A 226 15.18 -7.05 -1.70
C LEU A 226 15.12 -5.54 -1.40
N LEU A 227 16.30 -4.93 -1.19
CA LEU A 227 16.51 -3.51 -0.97
C LEU A 227 17.76 -3.07 -1.72
N GLU A 228 17.63 -2.06 -2.57
CA GLU A 228 18.76 -1.35 -3.14
C GLU A 228 18.81 0.05 -2.54
N ALA A 229 19.91 0.39 -1.88
CA ALA A 229 20.12 1.69 -1.28
C ALA A 229 21.59 2.08 -1.25
N GLU A 230 21.86 3.38 -1.38
CA GLU A 230 23.16 3.97 -1.04
C GLU A 230 23.13 4.47 0.40
N VAL A 231 24.20 4.25 1.13
CA VAL A 231 24.29 4.59 2.56
C VAL A 231 25.35 5.67 2.73
N SER A 232 24.98 6.81 3.31
CA SER A 232 25.94 7.87 3.64
C SER A 232 26.73 7.55 4.90
N ASN A 233 27.76 8.34 5.18
CA ASN A 233 28.58 8.22 6.39
C ASN A 233 27.77 8.40 7.69
N ASP A 234 26.67 9.14 7.65
CA ASP A 234 25.78 9.40 8.79
C ASP A 234 24.63 8.37 8.90
N ASP A 235 24.76 7.23 8.21
CA ASP A 235 23.78 6.14 8.15
C ASP A 235 22.42 6.56 7.55
N TRP A 236 22.41 7.54 6.63
CA TRP A 236 21.23 7.82 5.82
C TRP A 236 21.21 6.93 4.59
N TRP A 237 20.09 6.24 4.40
CA TRP A 237 19.82 5.32 3.31
C TRP A 237 19.00 6.03 2.24
N TYR A 238 19.57 6.14 1.05
CA TYR A 238 18.92 6.62 -0.16
C TYR A 238 18.39 5.43 -0.92
N VAL A 239 17.12 5.08 -0.64
CA VAL A 239 16.46 3.89 -1.19
C VAL A 239 16.16 4.10 -2.67
N ARG A 240 16.71 3.23 -3.52
CA ARG A 240 16.46 3.19 -4.97
C ARG A 240 15.32 2.26 -5.33
N SER A 241 15.30 1.08 -4.71
CA SER A 241 14.26 0.08 -4.93
C SER A 241 14.05 -0.79 -3.69
N THR A 242 12.82 -1.25 -3.52
CA THR A 242 12.39 -2.22 -2.50
C THR A 242 11.14 -2.94 -2.99
N VAL A 243 10.90 -4.16 -2.53
CA VAL A 243 9.69 -4.94 -2.87
C VAL A 243 8.41 -4.22 -2.40
N GLY A 244 8.49 -3.52 -1.26
CA GLY A 244 7.45 -2.65 -0.75
C GLY A 244 8.05 -1.75 0.33
N GLU A 245 7.69 -0.46 0.35
CA GLU A 245 8.29 0.49 1.29
C GLU A 245 8.06 0.09 2.76
N TRP A 246 6.92 -0.53 3.08
CA TRP A 246 6.58 -1.02 4.41
C TRP A 246 7.51 -2.11 4.94
N MET A 247 8.29 -2.78 4.09
CA MET A 247 9.30 -3.76 4.53
C MET A 247 10.43 -3.11 5.32
N LEU A 248 10.58 -1.79 5.23
CA LEU A 248 11.54 -1.01 6.00
C LEU A 248 11.04 -0.72 7.43
N ALA A 249 9.75 -0.91 7.71
CA ALA A 249 9.19 -0.70 9.04
C ALA A 249 9.75 -1.70 10.06
N SER A 250 9.44 -1.47 11.35
CA SER A 250 9.74 -2.45 12.39
C SER A 250 9.11 -3.82 12.08
N PRO A 251 9.73 -4.94 12.48
CA PRO A 251 9.21 -6.28 12.17
C PRO A 251 7.73 -6.49 12.54
N PRO A 252 7.22 -6.01 13.71
CA PRO A 252 5.79 -6.09 14.00
C PRO A 252 4.89 -5.35 13.00
N VAL A 253 5.32 -4.18 12.51
CA VAL A 253 4.54 -3.38 11.55
C VAL A 253 4.62 -4.00 10.16
N ALA A 254 5.83 -4.30 9.68
CA ALA A 254 6.05 -4.88 8.36
C ALA A 254 5.26 -6.19 8.17
N THR A 255 5.28 -7.07 9.18
CA THR A 255 4.60 -8.37 9.10
C THR A 255 3.08 -8.28 9.19
N GLN A 256 2.51 -7.29 9.90
CA GLN A 256 1.08 -7.00 9.85
C GLN A 256 0.64 -6.57 8.45
N ILE A 257 1.42 -5.69 7.82
CA ILE A 257 1.14 -5.22 6.45
C ILE A 257 1.34 -6.35 5.44
N ASN A 258 2.38 -7.18 5.60
CA ASN A 258 2.57 -8.38 4.79
C ASN A 258 1.38 -9.34 4.90
N ALA A 259 0.84 -9.55 6.11
CA ALA A 259 -0.34 -10.39 6.29
C ALA A 259 -1.59 -9.78 5.60
N ALA A 260 -1.75 -8.46 5.61
CA ALA A 260 -2.81 -7.80 4.84
C ALA A 260 -2.61 -7.93 3.33
N TYR A 261 -1.38 -7.75 2.85
CA TYR A 261 -1.03 -7.89 1.45
C TYR A 261 -1.25 -9.33 0.96
N GLU A 262 -0.81 -10.33 1.73
CA GLU A 262 -0.95 -11.76 1.41
C GLU A 262 -2.43 -12.19 1.30
N ARG A 263 -3.33 -11.59 2.09
CA ARG A 263 -4.79 -11.83 1.93
C ARG A 263 -5.34 -11.29 0.60
N LEU A 264 -4.78 -10.19 0.10
CA LEU A 264 -5.23 -9.54 -1.14
C LEU A 264 -4.56 -10.13 -2.38
N TYR A 265 -3.30 -10.54 -2.24
CA TYR A 265 -2.45 -11.07 -3.30
C TYR A 265 -1.72 -12.32 -2.80
N PRO A 266 -2.41 -13.46 -2.67
CA PRO A 266 -1.81 -14.68 -2.12
C PRO A 266 -0.59 -15.15 -2.92
N GLY A 267 0.51 -15.44 -2.23
CA GLY A 267 1.77 -15.93 -2.78
C GLY A 267 2.68 -14.86 -3.37
N ALA A 268 2.18 -13.65 -3.64
CA ALA A 268 2.92 -12.62 -4.36
C ALA A 268 4.18 -12.16 -3.62
N LEU A 269 4.11 -12.03 -2.29
CA LEU A 269 5.28 -11.66 -1.48
C LEU A 269 6.28 -12.81 -1.42
N SER A 270 5.82 -14.05 -1.30
CA SER A 270 6.71 -15.22 -1.31
C SER A 270 7.44 -15.36 -2.64
N GLU A 271 6.76 -15.14 -3.76
CA GLU A 271 7.37 -15.13 -5.09
C GLU A 271 8.40 -14.01 -5.24
N ALA A 272 8.07 -12.79 -4.82
CA ALA A 272 8.95 -11.64 -4.95
C ALA A 272 10.17 -11.68 -4.02
N THR A 273 10.04 -12.30 -2.84
CA THR A 273 11.10 -12.27 -1.81
C THR A 273 11.86 -13.59 -1.66
N GLY A 274 11.30 -14.69 -2.14
CA GLY A 274 11.78 -16.05 -1.84
C GLY A 274 11.58 -16.49 -0.38
N LEU A 275 10.89 -15.70 0.44
CA LEU A 275 10.57 -16.02 1.84
C LEU A 275 9.24 -16.77 1.93
N THR A 276 9.12 -17.67 2.90
CA THR A 276 7.86 -18.37 3.18
C THR A 276 6.82 -17.42 3.79
N VAL A 277 5.53 -17.74 3.65
CA VAL A 277 4.44 -16.96 4.28
C VAL A 277 4.65 -16.79 5.79
N THR A 278 5.16 -17.82 6.47
CA THR A 278 5.46 -17.75 7.91
C THR A 278 6.59 -16.75 8.21
N GLU A 279 7.65 -16.73 7.40
CA GLU A 279 8.72 -15.74 7.53
C GLU A 279 8.23 -14.32 7.23
N LEU A 280 7.28 -14.17 6.30
CA LEU A 280 6.71 -12.88 5.91
C LEU A 280 5.71 -12.31 6.92
N THR A 281 5.00 -13.15 7.66
CA THR A 281 3.85 -12.73 8.50
C THR A 281 4.09 -12.89 10.00
N SER A 282 5.25 -13.41 10.42
CA SER A 282 5.64 -13.53 11.84
C SER A 282 6.85 -12.64 12.15
N PRO A 283 6.77 -11.71 13.12
CA PRO A 283 7.89 -10.80 13.45
C PRO A 283 9.19 -11.54 13.76
N GLU A 284 9.12 -12.63 14.52
CA GLU A 284 10.31 -13.39 14.92
C GLU A 284 10.92 -14.18 13.76
N HIS A 285 10.09 -14.74 12.88
CA HIS A 285 10.58 -15.45 11.70
C HIS A 285 11.13 -14.47 10.66
N TRP A 286 10.52 -13.30 10.50
CA TRP A 286 11.01 -12.20 9.65
C TRP A 286 12.43 -11.78 10.06
N LYS A 287 12.63 -11.47 11.34
CA LYS A 287 13.95 -11.12 11.89
C LYS A 287 14.96 -12.24 11.66
N ARG A 288 14.61 -13.48 11.99
CA ARG A 288 15.50 -14.64 11.82
C ARG A 288 15.87 -14.85 10.36
N ALA A 289 14.91 -14.71 9.46
CA ALA A 289 15.08 -14.89 8.03
C ALA A 289 16.00 -13.83 7.43
N LEU A 290 16.04 -12.60 7.97
CA LEU A 290 16.83 -11.50 7.43
C LEU A 290 18.19 -11.31 8.12
N VAL A 291 18.24 -11.47 9.45
CA VAL A 291 19.45 -11.27 10.26
C VAL A 291 20.30 -12.56 10.38
N GLY A 292 19.71 -13.73 10.09
CA GLY A 292 20.41 -15.01 10.12
C GLY A 292 21.53 -15.13 9.09
N ARG A 293 22.74 -15.50 9.55
CA ARG A 293 24.01 -15.63 8.80
C ARG A 293 23.83 -16.27 7.42
N GLY A 294 24.48 -15.66 6.42
CA GLY A 294 24.32 -15.95 4.99
C GLY A 294 24.41 -17.41 4.58
N SER A 295 23.50 -17.82 3.68
CA SER A 295 23.64 -19.01 2.81
C SER A 295 22.48 -19.22 1.82
N TRP A 296 21.74 -18.19 1.40
CA TRP A 296 20.69 -18.39 0.37
C TRP A 296 21.30 -18.91 -0.96
N TRP A 297 22.52 -18.47 -1.30
CA TRP A 297 23.26 -18.93 -2.48
C TRP A 297 23.55 -20.45 -2.52
N ARG A 298 23.38 -21.20 -1.41
CA ARG A 298 23.53 -22.68 -1.41
C ARG A 298 22.24 -23.44 -1.71
N ARG A 299 21.05 -22.86 -1.52
CA ARG A 299 19.79 -23.56 -1.85
C ARG A 299 19.43 -23.47 -3.33
N ALA A 300 19.77 -22.37 -4.00
CA ALA A 300 19.47 -22.18 -5.42
C ALA A 300 20.33 -23.05 -6.38
N ARG A 301 21.48 -23.60 -5.93
CA ARG A 301 22.34 -24.46 -6.78
C ARG A 301 22.07 -25.96 -6.70
N HIS A 302 21.16 -26.42 -5.84
CA HIS A 302 20.87 -27.86 -5.71
C HIS A 302 19.62 -28.34 -6.47
N HIS A 303 18.98 -27.49 -7.26
CA HIS A 303 17.81 -27.85 -8.08
C HIS A 303 17.94 -27.61 -9.59
N GLY A 304 19.14 -27.62 -10.13
CA GLY A 304 19.31 -27.60 -11.59
C GLY A 304 20.72 -27.86 -12.05
N ASP A 305 21.11 -29.13 -12.15
CA ASP A 305 21.84 -29.64 -13.33
C ASP A 305 21.83 -31.17 -13.36
N PRO A 306 21.25 -31.82 -14.40
CA PRO A 306 21.58 -33.21 -14.70
C PRO A 306 22.90 -33.24 -15.48
N SER A 307 23.91 -33.88 -14.89
CA SER A 307 25.21 -34.17 -15.47
C SER A 307 25.17 -34.54 -16.96
N PRO A 308 25.99 -33.93 -17.84
CA PRO A 308 26.28 -34.52 -19.12
C PRO A 308 27.40 -35.56 -18.96
N GLY A 309 27.05 -36.82 -19.26
CA GLY A 309 27.97 -37.94 -19.26
C GLY A 309 29.16 -37.75 -20.20
N HIS A 310 30.35 -38.03 -19.68
CA HIS A 310 31.53 -38.29 -20.49
C HIS A 310 31.66 -39.80 -20.73
N ARG A 311 31.20 -40.25 -21.90
CA ARG A 311 31.63 -41.50 -22.50
C ARG A 311 33.07 -41.34 -22.99
N ARG A 312 33.97 -42.17 -22.47
CA ARG A 312 35.27 -42.45 -23.10
C ARG A 312 35.07 -43.27 -24.38
N PRO A 313 35.89 -43.08 -25.42
CA PRO A 313 36.18 -44.15 -26.36
C PRO A 313 37.60 -44.69 -26.12
N CYS A 314 37.69 -46.02 -26.01
CA CYS A 314 38.93 -46.76 -26.12
C CYS A 314 39.37 -46.88 -27.60
N ALA A 315 40.67 -46.68 -27.82
CA ALA A 315 41.61 -47.36 -28.73
C ALA A 315 41.20 -47.78 -30.17
N ASN A 316 42.00 -47.34 -31.15
CA ASN A 316 42.91 -48.17 -31.99
C ASN A 316 43.71 -47.25 -32.95
N ARG A 317 45.03 -47.15 -32.84
CA ARG A 317 46.09 -47.88 -33.59
C ARG A 317 45.94 -47.85 -35.12
N SER A 318 46.83 -47.11 -35.78
CA SER A 318 47.76 -47.55 -36.84
C SER A 318 48.94 -46.58 -36.86
#